data_AF-A0A9C6WPX6-F1
#
_entry.id   AF-A0A9C6WPX6-F1
#
_cell.length_a   1.000
_cell.length_b   1.000
_cell.length_c   1.000
_cell.angle_alpha   90.00
_cell.angle_beta   90.00
_cell.angle_gamma   90.00
#
_symmetry.space_group_name_H-M   'P 1'
#
loop_
_entity.id
_entity.type
_entity.pdbx_description
1 polymer ?
#
loop_
_entity_poly.entity_id
_entity_poly.type
_entity_poly.pdbx_seq_one_letter_code
_entity_poly.pdbx_strand_id
1 'polypeptide(L)'
;MAAQRLHCRGKQTHFASPSGSTRFLEDETFYRMLDCWNTTNSHPMFAENDARHHQQTLQRQRRLLMQLIALTVVSVMCWIGITFVAQPVRNVPDPENENATITVEVPQLMVGAWYPWDARHGPAYMFSFGYQVYWLLVMLGQANMYDVLLANVVVHACGQLRHLKEILRPLMELSAAFSPASGIAPSNGKIFTTQAVFSAKHNLVMPDMMDLDYRNMFNNARGQANLIQGQLPPVSVNGDRPPSVEDVNPLPMTNTLTVAKNTDSMAVKEEVFVRSAIKYWVERHKQLVKFVSYISLAFGGELLLHMLNATVILTILAYQATKVSDFDVFACSTAGYVLYSMAQIYLFCIHGNELIEESSTVMEAAYSCQWYDGSEEVKTFVQIVCQQCQKNLVVSGARFFTVSLDLFASVLGAMVTYFMVLIQLN
;
A
#
# COMPACT_ATOMS: atom_id res chain seq x y z
N MET A 1 66.27 14.10 20.40
CA MET A 1 65.23 14.20 21.45
C MET A 1 64.10 15.02 20.82
N ALA A 2 62.86 14.55 20.64
CA ALA A 2 61.91 14.00 21.62
C ALA A 2 61.57 15.05 22.70
N ALA A 3 60.32 15.41 23.00
CA ALA A 3 59.00 15.07 22.42
C ALA A 3 58.02 16.26 22.72
N GLN A 4 56.68 16.28 22.66
CA GLN A 4 55.51 15.39 22.39
C GLN A 4 54.29 16.37 22.23
N ARG A 5 53.07 16.14 21.67
CA ARG A 5 52.25 15.02 21.15
C ARG A 5 51.45 15.51 19.92
N LEU A 6 50.86 14.58 19.15
CA LEU A 6 49.66 14.81 18.30
C LEU A 6 48.78 13.53 18.39
N HIS A 7 47.46 13.65 18.56
CA HIS A 7 46.65 12.51 19.00
C HIS A 7 46.00 11.72 17.85
N CYS A 8 46.53 10.50 17.63
CA CYS A 8 45.87 9.28 17.15
C CYS A 8 44.78 9.38 16.07
N ARG A 9 45.21 9.14 14.82
CA ARG A 9 44.38 8.65 13.71
C ARG A 9 43.95 7.20 13.96
N GLY A 10 42.66 6.90 13.92
CA GLY A 10 42.13 5.53 14.05
C GLY A 10 41.40 5.05 12.78
N LYS A 11 42.01 4.13 12.02
CA LYS A 11 41.29 3.33 11.01
C LYS A 11 40.67 2.12 11.70
N GLN A 12 39.36 1.91 11.57
CA GLN A 12 38.75 0.59 11.79
C GLN A 12 38.47 -0.07 10.44
N THR A 13 39.36 -0.96 10.05
CA THR A 13 39.09 -2.01 9.06
C THR A 13 38.81 -3.30 9.82
N HIS A 14 37.55 -3.71 9.90
CA HIS A 14 37.18 -5.02 10.45
C HIS A 14 36.35 -5.83 9.45
N PHE A 15 36.53 -7.14 9.50
CA PHE A 15 36.04 -8.09 8.50
C PHE A 15 34.51 -8.21 8.51
N ALA A 16 33.92 -8.34 7.33
CA ALA A 16 32.55 -8.82 7.19
C ALA A 16 32.49 -10.34 7.42
N SER A 17 31.48 -10.79 8.18
CA SER A 17 31.12 -12.21 8.30
C SER A 17 29.83 -12.47 7.51
N PRO A 18 29.84 -13.28 6.43
CA PRO A 18 28.73 -13.41 5.50
C PRO A 18 27.68 -14.42 5.97
N SER A 19 26.82 -14.03 6.90
CA SER A 19 25.49 -14.64 7.16
C SER A 19 24.73 -13.94 8.28
N GLY A 20 25.39 -13.62 9.40
CA GLY A 20 24.72 -13.04 10.58
C GLY A 20 24.34 -11.56 10.46
N SER A 21 24.96 -10.81 9.54
CA SER A 21 24.81 -9.35 9.46
C SER A 21 23.56 -8.88 8.71
N THR A 22 23.05 -9.66 7.75
CA THR A 22 21.90 -9.24 6.91
C THR A 22 20.60 -9.18 7.71
N ARG A 23 20.29 -10.25 8.47
CA ARG A 23 19.05 -10.35 9.25
C ARG A 23 18.88 -9.21 10.26
N PHE A 24 19.96 -8.81 10.93
CA PHE A 24 19.96 -7.65 11.84
C PHE A 24 19.71 -6.30 11.14
N LEU A 25 20.12 -6.15 9.88
CA LEU A 25 19.87 -4.94 9.08
C LEU A 25 18.46 -4.95 8.46
N GLU A 26 17.94 -6.12 8.11
CA GLU A 26 16.56 -6.33 7.67
C GLU A 26 15.58 -5.98 8.81
N ASP A 27 15.83 -6.44 10.04
CA ASP A 27 15.06 -6.04 11.23
C ASP A 27 15.07 -4.50 11.43
N GLU A 28 16.25 -3.85 11.45
CA GLU A 28 16.31 -2.40 11.68
C GLU A 28 15.61 -1.60 10.57
N THR A 29 15.75 -2.03 9.31
CA THR A 29 15.09 -1.35 8.17
C THR A 29 13.59 -1.60 8.13
N PHE A 30 13.11 -2.77 8.60
CA PHE A 30 11.69 -3.06 8.79
C PHE A 30 11.06 -2.18 9.88
N TYR A 31 11.68 -2.04 11.06
CA TYR A 31 11.15 -1.14 12.10
C TYR A 31 11.19 0.33 11.65
N ARG A 32 12.23 0.76 10.94
CA ARG A 32 12.30 2.11 10.31
C ARG A 32 11.24 2.32 9.24
N MET A 33 10.81 1.28 8.52
CA MET A 33 9.70 1.33 7.56
C MET A 33 8.36 1.62 8.27
N LEU A 34 8.08 0.90 9.36
CA LEU A 34 6.87 1.10 10.17
C LEU A 34 6.84 2.49 10.83
N ASP A 35 7.93 2.88 11.51
CA ASP A 35 8.02 4.19 12.17
C ASP A 35 7.98 5.38 11.19
N CYS A 36 8.34 5.16 9.91
CA CYS A 36 8.25 6.19 8.88
C CYS A 36 6.83 6.77 8.69
N TRP A 37 5.77 6.07 9.12
CA TRP A 37 4.40 6.57 9.09
C TRP A 37 3.87 7.09 10.44
N ASN A 38 4.57 6.78 11.55
CA ASN A 38 4.19 7.13 12.93
C ASN A 38 4.13 8.66 13.15
N THR A 39 4.93 9.42 12.40
CA THR A 39 4.92 10.89 12.35
C THR A 39 4.22 11.40 11.09
N THR A 40 2.91 11.14 10.95
CA THR A 40 2.16 11.62 9.78
C THR A 40 1.85 13.12 9.89
N ASN A 41 2.27 13.91 8.90
CA ASN A 41 1.80 15.30 8.76
C ASN A 41 0.28 15.33 8.55
N SER A 42 -0.41 16.33 9.11
CA SER A 42 -1.84 16.62 8.90
C SER A 42 -2.05 18.08 8.52
N HIS A 43 -3.14 18.40 7.82
CA HIS A 43 -3.53 19.76 7.47
C HIS A 43 -5.05 19.92 7.66
N PRO A 44 -5.55 20.97 8.37
CA PRO A 44 -6.97 21.07 8.74
C PRO A 44 -7.95 21.03 7.56
N MET A 45 -7.54 21.52 6.38
CA MET A 45 -8.37 21.48 5.16
C MET A 45 -8.57 20.05 4.62
N PHE A 46 -7.57 19.17 4.78
CA PHE A 46 -7.54 17.85 4.14
C PHE A 46 -7.78 16.69 5.11
N ALA A 47 -7.92 16.98 6.42
CA ALA A 47 -8.09 15.96 7.47
C ALA A 47 -9.32 15.06 7.27
N GLU A 48 -10.44 15.60 6.75
CA GLU A 48 -11.63 14.80 6.40
C GLU A 48 -11.30 13.79 5.29
N ASN A 49 -10.53 14.19 4.27
CA ASN A 49 -10.17 13.30 3.17
C ASN A 49 -9.13 12.25 3.58
N ASP A 50 -8.16 12.65 4.40
CA ASP A 50 -7.13 11.76 4.95
C ASP A 50 -7.76 10.65 5.80
N ALA A 51 -8.75 10.98 6.64
CA ALA A 51 -9.54 10.00 7.38
C ALA A 51 -10.34 9.06 6.46
N ARG A 52 -10.97 9.59 5.41
CA ARG A 52 -11.72 8.83 4.39
C ARG A 52 -10.83 7.77 3.72
N HIS A 53 -9.68 8.19 3.18
CA HIS A 53 -8.71 7.32 2.50
C HIS A 53 -8.03 6.34 3.46
N HIS A 54 -7.71 6.77 4.68
CA HIS A 54 -7.16 5.88 5.71
C HIS A 54 -8.13 4.74 6.03
N GLN A 55 -9.43 5.04 6.21
CA GLN A 55 -10.42 3.99 6.48
C GLN A 55 -10.61 3.06 5.26
N GLN A 56 -10.73 3.58 4.04
CA GLN A 56 -10.84 2.74 2.83
C GLN A 56 -9.63 1.83 2.66
N THR A 57 -8.43 2.34 2.94
CA THR A 57 -7.17 1.58 2.93
C THR A 57 -7.20 0.46 3.96
N LEU A 58 -7.56 0.74 5.22
CA LEU A 58 -7.72 -0.27 6.27
C LEU A 58 -8.77 -1.34 5.91
N GLN A 59 -9.91 -0.94 5.33
CA GLN A 59 -10.94 -1.88 4.86
C GLN A 59 -10.45 -2.77 3.71
N ARG A 60 -9.53 -2.28 2.87
CA ARG A 60 -8.94 -3.08 1.79
C ARG A 60 -7.84 -4.00 2.31
N GLN A 61 -6.97 -3.54 3.20
CA GLN A 61 -5.97 -4.35 3.91
C GLN A 61 -6.62 -5.51 4.68
N ARG A 62 -7.68 -5.23 5.45
CA ARG A 62 -8.44 -6.27 6.18
C ARG A 62 -9.09 -7.29 5.23
N ARG A 63 -9.63 -6.84 4.08
CA ARG A 63 -10.19 -7.77 3.07
C ARG A 63 -9.10 -8.65 2.44
N LEU A 64 -7.95 -8.08 2.07
CA LEU A 64 -6.80 -8.82 1.54
C LEU A 64 -6.29 -9.87 2.54
N LEU A 65 -6.14 -9.49 3.81
CA LEU A 65 -5.78 -10.41 4.90
C LEU A 65 -6.77 -11.59 5.01
N MET A 66 -8.08 -11.30 5.05
CA MET A 66 -9.12 -12.33 5.15
C MET A 66 -9.18 -13.22 3.91
N GLN A 67 -8.99 -12.66 2.71
CA GLN A 67 -8.95 -13.42 1.46
C GLN A 67 -7.75 -14.38 1.42
N LEU A 68 -6.58 -13.97 1.93
CA LEU A 68 -5.39 -14.82 1.98
C LEU A 68 -5.46 -15.88 3.07
N ILE A 69 -6.01 -15.57 4.24
CA ILE A 69 -6.30 -16.59 5.26
C ILE A 69 -7.30 -17.62 4.74
N ALA A 70 -8.35 -17.18 4.02
CA ALA A 70 -9.29 -18.10 3.37
C ALA A 70 -8.60 -18.96 2.29
N LEU A 71 -7.76 -18.36 1.43
CA LEU A 71 -7.05 -19.08 0.36
C LEU A 71 -6.06 -20.11 0.91
N THR A 72 -5.31 -19.79 1.97
CA THR A 72 -4.40 -20.74 2.60
C THR A 72 -5.15 -21.89 3.27
N VAL A 73 -6.23 -21.61 4.02
CA VAL A 73 -7.09 -22.66 4.60
C VAL A 73 -7.69 -23.55 3.50
N VAL A 74 -8.18 -22.98 2.39
CA VAL A 74 -8.68 -23.76 1.25
C VAL A 74 -7.56 -24.61 0.63
N SER A 75 -6.35 -24.06 0.44
CA SER A 75 -5.20 -24.81 -0.07
C SER A 75 -4.83 -26.00 0.82
N VAL A 76 -4.84 -25.82 2.14
CA VAL A 76 -4.60 -26.90 3.11
C VAL A 76 -5.70 -27.96 3.05
N MET A 77 -6.98 -27.55 2.99
CA MET A 77 -8.11 -28.49 2.90
C MET A 77 -8.11 -29.26 1.58
N CYS A 78 -7.71 -28.63 0.47
CA CYS A 78 -7.47 -29.32 -0.81
C CYS A 78 -6.33 -30.34 -0.69
N TRP A 79 -5.21 -29.99 -0.06
CA TRP A 79 -4.09 -30.92 0.14
C TRP A 79 -4.49 -32.14 0.98
N ILE A 80 -5.20 -31.90 2.10
CA ILE A 80 -5.78 -32.96 2.93
C ILE A 80 -6.75 -33.84 2.11
N GLY A 81 -7.63 -33.23 1.32
CA GLY A 81 -8.58 -33.94 0.45
C GLY A 81 -7.89 -34.87 -0.55
N ILE A 82 -6.87 -34.38 -1.26
CA ILE A 82 -6.05 -35.18 -2.20
C ILE A 82 -5.45 -36.41 -1.48
N THR A 83 -5.00 -36.25 -0.24
CA THR A 83 -4.36 -37.35 0.52
C THR A 83 -5.33 -38.42 1.01
N PHE A 84 -6.63 -38.12 1.13
CA PHE A 84 -7.67 -39.11 1.42
C PHE A 84 -8.28 -39.77 0.17
N VAL A 85 -8.14 -39.14 -1.01
CA VAL A 85 -8.50 -39.77 -2.30
C VAL A 85 -7.42 -40.76 -2.75
N ALA A 86 -6.17 -40.55 -2.31
CA ALA A 86 -5.09 -41.50 -2.47
C ALA A 86 -5.27 -42.76 -1.59
N GLN A 87 -4.62 -43.86 -1.96
CA GLN A 87 -4.50 -45.03 -1.08
C GLN A 87 -3.57 -44.70 0.11
N PRO A 88 -3.82 -45.23 1.32
CA PRO A 88 -3.06 -44.90 2.53
C PRO A 88 -1.67 -45.58 2.60
N VAL A 89 -1.41 -46.51 1.69
CA VAL A 89 -0.14 -47.24 1.55
C VAL A 89 0.20 -47.29 0.06
N ARG A 90 1.46 -47.01 -0.28
CA ARG A 90 2.00 -47.17 -1.63
C ARG A 90 3.00 -48.31 -1.66
N ASN A 91 2.83 -49.23 -2.61
CA ASN A 91 3.81 -50.26 -2.92
C ASN A 91 4.97 -49.65 -3.73
N VAL A 92 6.20 -49.87 -3.27
CA VAL A 92 7.44 -49.46 -3.92
C VAL A 92 8.32 -50.71 -4.07
N PRO A 93 8.96 -50.98 -5.23
CA PRO A 93 9.89 -52.11 -5.34
C PRO A 93 11.03 -51.97 -4.32
N ASP A 94 11.39 -53.08 -3.70
CA ASP A 94 12.38 -53.12 -2.62
C ASP A 94 13.78 -52.68 -3.13
N PRO A 95 14.38 -51.58 -2.58
CA PRO A 95 15.68 -51.09 -3.02
C PRO A 95 16.84 -52.03 -2.70
N GLU A 96 16.67 -53.05 -1.85
CA GLU A 96 17.68 -54.06 -1.55
C GLU A 96 17.57 -55.30 -2.46
N ASN A 97 16.61 -55.36 -3.38
CA ASN A 97 16.34 -56.52 -4.24
C ASN A 97 16.49 -56.22 -5.75
N GLU A 98 17.57 -56.73 -6.37
CA GLU A 98 17.89 -56.55 -7.79
C GLU A 98 16.77 -56.98 -8.77
N ASN A 99 15.89 -57.91 -8.37
CA ASN A 99 14.81 -58.40 -9.24
C ASN A 99 13.55 -57.52 -9.24
N ALA A 100 13.42 -56.54 -8.35
CA ALA A 100 12.27 -55.63 -8.22
C ALA A 100 10.86 -56.26 -8.08
N THR A 101 10.75 -57.59 -7.98
CA THR A 101 9.48 -58.35 -7.88
C THR A 101 8.86 -58.37 -6.48
N ILE A 102 9.61 -57.96 -5.46
CA ILE A 102 9.11 -57.78 -4.09
C ILE A 102 8.87 -56.29 -3.89
N THR A 103 7.67 -55.92 -3.47
CA THR A 103 7.31 -54.54 -3.13
C THR A 103 7.18 -54.36 -1.63
N VAL A 104 7.80 -53.32 -1.10
CA VAL A 104 7.63 -52.88 0.29
C VAL A 104 6.46 -51.89 0.36
N GLU A 105 5.59 -52.09 1.34
CA GLU A 105 4.56 -51.13 1.71
C GLU A 105 5.19 -49.88 2.34
N VAL A 106 4.91 -48.70 1.80
CA VAL A 106 5.37 -47.39 2.30
C VAL A 106 4.15 -46.56 2.74
N PRO A 107 4.16 -45.92 3.93
CA PRO A 107 3.03 -45.13 4.40
C PRO A 107 2.78 -43.90 3.50
N GLN A 108 1.58 -43.79 2.95
CA GLN A 108 1.18 -42.63 2.15
C GLN A 108 0.53 -41.58 3.05
N LEU A 109 1.40 -40.77 3.66
CA LEU A 109 1.05 -39.59 4.46
C LEU A 109 1.04 -38.32 3.58
N MET A 110 0.58 -37.19 4.14
CA MET A 110 0.42 -35.92 3.41
C MET A 110 1.73 -35.35 2.86
N VAL A 111 2.85 -35.66 3.52
CA VAL A 111 4.21 -35.33 3.12
C VAL A 111 5.04 -36.60 3.27
N GLY A 112 5.79 -36.96 2.22
CA GLY A 112 6.73 -38.09 2.28
C GLY A 112 7.88 -37.77 3.25
N ALA A 113 7.90 -38.46 4.39
CA ALA A 113 8.88 -38.25 5.45
C ALA A 113 9.23 -39.57 6.13
N TRP A 114 10.50 -39.72 6.55
CA TRP A 114 10.94 -40.85 7.36
C TRP A 114 10.58 -40.63 8.83
N TYR A 115 10.14 -41.69 9.50
CA TYR A 115 9.80 -41.69 10.93
C TYR A 115 10.55 -42.83 11.65
N PRO A 116 10.99 -42.63 12.91
CA PRO A 116 11.64 -43.67 13.71
C PRO A 116 10.65 -44.69 14.32
N TRP A 117 9.39 -44.68 13.88
CA TRP A 117 8.35 -45.63 14.23
C TRP A 117 7.61 -46.07 12.97
N ASP A 118 6.98 -47.25 12.99
CA ASP A 118 6.19 -47.71 11.84
C ASP A 118 4.90 -46.88 11.72
N ALA A 119 4.87 -46.00 10.72
CA ALA A 119 3.77 -45.10 10.46
C ALA A 119 2.75 -45.66 9.43
N ARG A 120 2.83 -46.95 9.05
CA ARG A 120 1.88 -47.56 8.09
C ARG A 120 0.49 -47.76 8.66
N HIS A 121 0.39 -48.20 9.91
CA HIS A 121 -0.85 -48.73 10.47
C HIS A 121 -1.08 -48.30 11.93
N GLY A 122 -2.34 -48.38 12.38
CA GLY A 122 -2.71 -48.19 13.79
C GLY A 122 -2.54 -46.75 14.32
N PRO A 123 -2.39 -46.57 15.65
CA PRO A 123 -2.37 -45.24 16.27
C PRO A 123 -1.14 -44.41 15.86
N ALA A 124 -0.04 -45.06 15.46
CA ALA A 124 1.17 -44.39 15.00
C ALA A 124 0.97 -43.64 13.67
N TYR A 125 0.17 -44.20 12.73
CA TYR A 125 -0.28 -43.49 11.53
C TYR A 125 -1.06 -42.22 11.90
N MET A 126 -2.04 -42.33 12.80
CA MET A 126 -2.89 -41.18 13.18
C MET A 126 -2.10 -40.08 13.90
N PHE A 127 -1.10 -40.44 14.70
CA PHE A 127 -0.18 -39.47 15.30
C PHE A 127 0.68 -38.76 14.25
N SER A 128 1.31 -39.48 13.32
CA SER A 128 2.08 -38.88 12.22
C SER A 128 1.20 -37.98 11.34
N PHE A 129 -0.01 -38.41 10.99
CA PHE A 129 -0.97 -37.62 10.21
C PHE A 129 -1.37 -36.33 10.92
N GLY A 130 -1.78 -36.41 12.20
CA GLY A 130 -2.13 -35.23 12.99
C GLY A 130 -0.97 -34.23 13.15
N TYR A 131 0.26 -34.73 13.31
CA TYR A 131 1.46 -33.91 13.31
C TYR A 131 1.70 -33.24 11.95
N GLN A 132 1.51 -33.93 10.82
CA GLN A 132 1.65 -33.35 9.49
C GLN A 132 0.58 -32.28 9.19
N VAL A 133 -0.68 -32.49 9.58
CA VAL A 133 -1.73 -31.45 9.47
C VAL A 133 -1.33 -30.19 10.24
N TYR A 134 -0.90 -30.34 11.49
CA TYR A 134 -0.43 -29.24 12.33
C TYR A 134 0.79 -28.51 11.73
N TRP A 135 1.82 -29.27 11.33
CA TRP A 135 3.03 -28.74 10.72
C TRP A 135 2.74 -27.96 9.44
N LEU A 136 1.88 -28.51 8.56
CA LEU A 136 1.56 -27.89 7.27
C LEU A 136 0.73 -26.62 7.47
N LEU A 137 -0.23 -26.59 8.41
CA LEU A 137 -0.96 -25.39 8.80
C LEU A 137 -0.02 -24.28 9.32
N VAL A 138 0.92 -24.63 10.22
CA VAL A 138 1.87 -23.66 10.78
C VAL A 138 2.83 -23.14 9.72
N MET A 139 3.37 -24.01 8.87
CA MET A 139 4.35 -23.61 7.85
C MET A 139 3.73 -22.77 6.73
N LEU A 140 2.56 -23.15 6.19
CA LEU A 140 1.86 -22.31 5.22
C LEU A 140 1.37 -21.00 5.85
N GLY A 141 0.91 -21.03 7.11
CA GLY A 141 0.54 -19.83 7.85
C GLY A 141 1.71 -18.86 8.01
N GLN A 142 2.88 -19.35 8.42
CA GLN A 142 4.08 -18.52 8.59
C GLN A 142 4.63 -17.99 7.26
N ALA A 143 4.67 -18.82 6.20
CA ALA A 143 5.13 -18.39 4.89
C ALA A 143 4.26 -17.26 4.32
N ASN A 144 2.94 -17.50 4.23
CA ASN A 144 2.01 -16.51 3.68
C ASN A 144 1.89 -15.26 4.57
N MET A 145 2.24 -15.30 5.86
CA MET A 145 2.25 -14.11 6.71
C MET A 145 3.20 -13.02 6.19
N TYR A 146 4.36 -13.39 5.63
CA TYR A 146 5.28 -12.43 5.01
C TYR A 146 4.72 -11.88 3.68
N ASP A 147 4.16 -12.76 2.84
CA ASP A 147 3.52 -12.42 1.57
C ASP A 147 2.37 -11.39 1.80
N VAL A 148 1.50 -11.70 2.77
CA VAL A 148 0.40 -10.85 3.27
C VAL A 148 0.91 -9.52 3.79
N LEU A 149 1.99 -9.52 4.57
CA LEU A 149 2.54 -8.30 5.18
C LEU A 149 3.07 -7.34 4.11
N LEU A 150 3.89 -7.82 3.17
CA LEU A 150 4.38 -7.02 2.05
C LEU A 150 3.21 -6.47 1.22
N ALA A 151 2.25 -7.31 0.83
CA ALA A 151 1.09 -6.89 0.05
C ALA A 151 0.26 -5.81 0.76
N ASN A 152 0.04 -5.94 2.08
CA ASN A 152 -0.66 -4.92 2.88
C ASN A 152 0.08 -3.58 2.92
N VAL A 153 1.41 -3.60 3.03
CA VAL A 153 2.24 -2.39 3.10
C VAL A 153 2.33 -1.71 1.73
N VAL A 154 2.34 -2.46 0.63
CA VAL A 154 2.21 -1.92 -0.73
C VAL A 154 0.82 -1.31 -0.97
N VAL A 155 -0.26 -2.02 -0.60
CA VAL A 155 -1.64 -1.49 -0.68
C VAL A 155 -1.82 -0.23 0.16
N HIS A 156 -1.09 -0.09 1.28
CA HIS A 156 -1.05 1.17 2.05
C HIS A 156 -0.48 2.32 1.21
N ALA A 157 0.65 2.10 0.53
CA ALA A 157 1.26 3.10 -0.33
C ALA A 157 0.33 3.50 -1.49
N CYS A 158 -0.35 2.54 -2.11
CA CYS A 158 -1.36 2.80 -3.15
C CYS A 158 -2.54 3.64 -2.63
N GLY A 159 -3.01 3.40 -1.40
CA GLY A 159 -4.02 4.22 -0.74
C GLY A 159 -3.56 5.67 -0.50
N GLN A 160 -2.30 5.85 -0.09
CA GLN A 160 -1.71 7.19 0.11
C GLN A 160 -1.45 7.94 -1.20
N LEU A 161 -1.17 7.23 -2.31
CA LEU A 161 -1.13 7.83 -3.65
C LEU A 161 -2.50 8.36 -4.08
N ARG A 162 -3.58 7.60 -3.87
CA ARG A 162 -4.96 8.01 -4.17
C ARG A 162 -5.39 9.25 -3.38
N HIS A 163 -5.07 9.30 -2.09
CA HIS A 163 -5.28 10.50 -1.27
C HIS A 163 -4.54 11.73 -1.82
N LEU A 164 -3.25 11.62 -2.13
CA LEU A 164 -2.45 12.71 -2.71
C LEU A 164 -2.98 13.15 -4.08
N LYS A 165 -3.40 12.22 -4.93
CA LYS A 165 -4.01 12.42 -6.24
C LYS A 165 -5.31 13.24 -6.14
N GLU A 166 -6.18 12.90 -5.20
CA GLU A 166 -7.44 13.62 -4.99
C GLU A 166 -7.27 15.01 -4.37
N ILE A 167 -6.22 15.26 -3.57
CA ILE A 167 -5.92 16.59 -3.03
C ILE A 167 -5.54 17.60 -4.13
N LEU A 168 -4.96 17.16 -5.25
CA LEU A 168 -4.41 18.08 -6.27
C LEU A 168 -5.48 19.01 -6.86
N ARG A 169 -6.65 18.49 -7.24
CA ARG A 169 -7.72 19.30 -7.85
C ARG A 169 -8.22 20.41 -6.91
N PRO A 170 -8.63 20.13 -5.66
CA PRO A 170 -9.00 21.18 -4.72
C PRO A 170 -7.88 22.17 -4.40
N LEU A 171 -6.62 21.74 -4.37
CA LEU A 171 -5.48 22.64 -4.16
C LEU A 171 -5.32 23.63 -5.32
N MET A 172 -5.57 23.18 -6.57
CA MET A 172 -5.61 24.06 -7.74
C MET A 172 -6.86 24.95 -7.78
N GLU A 173 -8.06 24.44 -7.47
CA GLU A 173 -9.29 25.23 -7.39
C GLU A 173 -9.14 26.38 -6.36
N LEU A 174 -8.50 26.10 -5.22
CA LEU A 174 -8.17 27.08 -4.18
C LEU A 174 -7.18 28.14 -4.69
N SER A 175 -6.11 27.73 -5.38
CA SER A 175 -5.12 28.64 -5.98
C SER A 175 -5.75 29.57 -7.02
N ALA A 176 -6.55 29.03 -7.94
CA ALA A 176 -7.22 29.81 -8.97
C ALA A 176 -8.19 30.84 -8.37
N ALA A 177 -8.89 30.48 -7.28
CA ALA A 177 -9.81 31.38 -6.56
C ALA A 177 -9.12 32.56 -5.86
N PHE A 178 -7.81 32.46 -5.59
CA PHE A 178 -6.97 33.51 -5.00
C PHE A 178 -6.00 34.17 -6.01
N SER A 179 -6.00 33.74 -7.27
CA SER A 179 -5.13 34.29 -8.30
C SER A 179 -5.54 35.74 -8.62
N PRO A 180 -4.60 36.71 -8.64
CA PRO A 180 -4.91 38.12 -8.88
C PRO A 180 -5.48 38.39 -10.29
N ALA A 181 -5.26 37.46 -11.24
CA ALA A 181 -5.88 37.49 -12.56
C ALA A 181 -7.42 37.35 -12.52
N SER A 182 -8.00 36.83 -11.43
CA SER A 182 -9.45 36.65 -11.29
C SER A 182 -10.23 37.95 -11.07
N GLY A 183 -9.56 39.05 -10.68
CA GLY A 183 -10.17 40.37 -10.48
C GLY A 183 -11.19 40.49 -9.32
N ILE A 184 -11.49 39.41 -8.59
CA ILE A 184 -12.55 39.38 -7.57
C ILE A 184 -11.94 39.16 -6.19
N ALA A 185 -11.73 40.25 -5.45
CA ALA A 185 -11.32 40.25 -4.06
C ALA A 185 -12.11 39.20 -3.24
N PRO A 186 -11.45 38.23 -2.60
CA PRO A 186 -12.16 37.20 -1.85
C PRO A 186 -12.77 37.77 -0.57
N SER A 187 -14.09 37.67 -0.44
CA SER A 187 -14.74 37.81 0.87
C SER A 187 -14.43 36.59 1.72
N ASN A 188 -14.29 36.75 3.04
CA ASN A 188 -14.16 35.64 4.01
C ASN A 188 -15.21 34.53 3.80
N GLY A 189 -16.40 34.88 3.30
CA GLY A 189 -17.43 33.91 2.93
C GLY A 189 -16.98 32.89 1.88
N LYS A 190 -16.10 33.24 0.94
CA LYS A 190 -15.55 32.30 -0.07
C LYS A 190 -14.75 31.16 0.58
N ILE A 191 -13.96 31.43 1.63
CA ILE A 191 -13.12 30.41 2.31
C ILE A 191 -14.01 29.35 2.98
N PHE A 192 -14.99 29.79 3.76
CA PHE A 192 -15.98 28.87 4.35
C PHE A 192 -16.87 28.21 3.29
N THR A 193 -17.14 28.89 2.17
CA THR A 193 -17.93 28.30 1.06
C THR A 193 -17.14 27.25 0.30
N THR A 194 -15.85 27.43 -0.02
CA THR A 194 -15.04 26.37 -0.66
C THR A 194 -14.87 25.19 0.27
N GLN A 195 -14.64 25.41 1.57
CA GLN A 195 -14.54 24.33 2.55
C GLN A 195 -15.88 23.60 2.80
N ALA A 196 -17.02 24.30 2.72
CA ALA A 196 -18.35 23.66 2.76
C ALA A 196 -18.73 22.97 1.44
N VAL A 197 -18.38 23.53 0.29
CA VAL A 197 -18.56 22.93 -1.04
C VAL A 197 -17.71 21.66 -1.18
N PHE A 198 -16.55 21.61 -0.53
CA PHE A 198 -15.73 20.40 -0.36
C PHE A 198 -16.54 19.26 0.25
N SER A 199 -17.10 19.50 1.45
CA SER A 199 -17.87 18.51 2.21
C SER A 199 -19.20 18.18 1.52
N ALA A 200 -19.81 19.14 0.80
CA ALA A 200 -21.04 18.93 0.04
C ALA A 200 -20.84 18.12 -1.26
N LYS A 201 -19.86 18.46 -2.11
CA LYS A 201 -19.61 17.77 -3.39
C LYS A 201 -19.20 16.31 -3.20
N HIS A 202 -18.39 16.01 -2.17
CA HIS A 202 -17.84 14.66 -1.99
C HIS A 202 -18.84 13.64 -1.43
N ASN A 203 -20.00 14.09 -0.93
CA ASN A 203 -21.08 13.21 -0.44
C ASN A 203 -21.98 12.63 -1.55
N LEU A 204 -21.73 12.98 -2.84
CA LEU A 204 -22.53 12.52 -3.97
C LEU A 204 -21.94 11.31 -4.73
N VAL A 205 -20.84 10.72 -4.24
CA VAL A 205 -20.21 9.53 -4.83
C VAL A 205 -19.98 8.47 -3.77
N MET A 206 -21.05 7.76 -3.42
CA MET A 206 -21.05 6.56 -2.58
C MET A 206 -21.85 5.46 -3.30
N PRO A 207 -21.22 4.36 -3.76
CA PRO A 207 -21.94 3.12 -4.07
C PRO A 207 -22.50 2.54 -2.77
N ASP A 208 -23.70 1.96 -2.84
CA ASP A 208 -24.40 1.45 -1.66
C ASP A 208 -23.62 0.32 -0.94
N MET A 209 -23.32 0.53 0.35
CA MET A 209 -22.71 -0.47 1.23
C MET A 209 -23.01 -0.17 2.71
N MET A 210 -24.12 -0.74 3.19
CA MET A 210 -24.66 -0.83 4.56
C MET A 210 -24.18 0.15 5.65
N ASP A 211 -25.15 0.83 6.27
CA ASP A 211 -25.02 1.62 7.50
C ASP A 211 -24.23 0.94 8.63
N LEU A 212 -23.23 1.65 9.18
CA LEU A 212 -22.73 1.41 10.53
C LEU A 212 -22.27 2.72 11.21
N ASP A 213 -23.17 3.29 12.01
CA ASP A 213 -23.01 4.37 13.00
C ASP A 213 -21.89 5.43 12.80
N TYR A 214 -22.08 6.34 11.84
CA TYR A 214 -21.28 7.58 11.75
C TYR A 214 -21.83 8.77 12.55
N ARG A 215 -23.08 8.71 13.04
CA ARG A 215 -23.78 9.89 13.58
C ARG A 215 -23.16 10.39 14.88
N ASN A 216 -22.51 9.50 15.63
CA ASN A 216 -21.93 9.82 16.93
C ASN A 216 -20.63 10.64 16.88
N MET A 217 -19.84 10.60 15.79
CA MET A 217 -18.64 11.44 15.67
C MET A 217 -18.94 12.93 15.43
N PHE A 218 -19.98 13.25 14.66
CA PHE A 218 -20.30 14.63 14.27
C PHE A 218 -20.80 15.51 15.44
N ASN A 219 -21.38 14.91 16.49
CA ASN A 219 -21.93 15.66 17.62
C ASN A 219 -20.84 16.28 18.51
N ASN A 220 -19.72 15.57 18.76
CA ASN A 220 -18.61 16.10 19.57
C ASN A 220 -17.93 17.30 18.90
N ALA A 221 -17.77 17.28 17.57
CA ALA A 221 -17.19 18.41 16.83
C ALA A 221 -18.03 19.70 16.94
N ARG A 222 -19.37 19.58 16.95
CA ARG A 222 -20.27 20.74 17.14
C ARG A 222 -20.22 21.33 18.54
N GLY A 223 -19.99 20.52 19.58
CA GLY A 223 -19.85 21.00 20.95
C GLY A 223 -18.74 22.03 21.14
N GLN A 224 -17.65 21.91 20.38
CA GLN A 224 -16.48 22.78 20.50
C GLN A 224 -16.63 24.14 19.78
N ALA A 225 -17.55 24.24 18.81
CA ALA A 225 -17.79 25.49 18.06
C ALA A 225 -18.53 26.56 18.89
N ASN A 226 -19.39 26.14 19.83
CA ASN A 226 -20.23 27.06 20.62
C ASN A 226 -19.48 27.86 21.70
N LEU A 227 -18.17 27.60 21.90
CA LEU A 227 -17.36 28.27 22.94
C LEU A 227 -16.65 29.55 22.47
N ILE A 228 -16.74 29.91 21.19
CA ILE A 228 -16.01 31.06 20.62
C ILE A 228 -16.92 32.29 20.39
N GLN A 229 -18.25 32.12 20.35
CA GLN A 229 -19.18 33.19 19.97
C GLN A 229 -19.73 33.96 21.19
N GLY A 230 -18.97 34.97 21.62
CA GLY A 230 -19.37 35.92 22.67
C GLY A 230 -20.65 36.71 22.35
N GLN A 231 -21.35 37.14 23.40
CA GLN A 231 -22.70 37.70 23.33
C GLN A 231 -22.78 39.09 22.68
N LEU A 232 -23.81 39.32 21.87
CA LEU A 232 -24.43 40.62 21.59
C LEU A 232 -25.96 40.45 21.54
N PRO A 233 -26.77 41.43 21.99
CA PRO A 233 -28.21 41.27 22.17
C PRO A 233 -29.00 41.48 20.85
N PRO A 234 -30.24 40.93 20.75
CA PRO A 234 -31.07 41.09 19.56
C PRO A 234 -31.70 42.50 19.49
N VAL A 235 -31.49 43.19 18.37
CA VAL A 235 -32.27 44.37 18.00
C VAL A 235 -33.59 43.90 17.37
N SER A 236 -34.72 44.39 17.88
CA SER A 236 -36.04 44.12 17.31
C SER A 236 -36.42 45.20 16.28
N VAL A 237 -37.19 44.80 15.27
CA VAL A 237 -37.68 45.70 14.22
C VAL A 237 -39.17 45.93 14.42
N ASN A 238 -39.54 47.19 14.62
CA ASN A 238 -40.82 47.81 14.25
C ASN A 238 -40.54 49.32 14.15
N GLY A 239 -41.19 50.02 13.22
CA GLY A 239 -40.88 51.42 12.90
C GLY A 239 -42.11 52.31 12.92
N ASP A 240 -41.89 53.62 12.80
CA ASP A 240 -42.95 54.57 12.44
C ASP A 240 -42.37 55.89 11.88
N ARG A 241 -43.12 56.52 10.97
CA ARG A 241 -43.10 57.94 10.49
C ARG A 241 -41.75 58.66 10.14
N PRO A 242 -41.64 59.35 8.97
CA PRO A 242 -40.53 60.26 8.64
C PRO A 242 -40.76 61.72 9.11
N PRO A 243 -39.70 62.54 9.17
CA PRO A 243 -39.81 63.88 8.56
C PRO A 243 -38.52 64.46 7.91
N SER A 244 -38.73 65.46 7.04
CA SER A 244 -37.83 66.58 6.67
C SER A 244 -36.49 66.33 5.94
N VAL A 245 -36.15 67.30 5.08
CA VAL A 245 -34.90 67.44 4.32
C VAL A 245 -34.22 68.73 4.78
N GLU A 246 -32.90 68.72 5.03
CA GLU A 246 -32.07 69.94 5.02
C GLU A 246 -30.56 69.63 4.87
N ASP A 247 -29.89 70.42 4.03
CA ASP A 247 -28.49 70.87 3.98
C ASP A 247 -27.24 69.93 4.02
N VAL A 248 -26.77 69.58 2.80
CA VAL A 248 -25.57 70.15 2.13
C VAL A 248 -24.12 69.92 2.67
N ASN A 249 -23.24 69.50 1.74
CA ASN A 249 -21.76 69.61 1.65
C ASN A 249 -20.82 68.52 2.27
N PRO A 250 -19.57 68.35 1.74
CA PRO A 250 -19.08 67.00 1.39
C PRO A 250 -17.75 66.50 2.01
N LEU A 251 -17.63 65.17 2.05
CA LEU A 251 -16.41 64.31 2.15
C LEU A 251 -15.44 64.50 3.34
N PRO A 252 -14.95 63.37 3.88
CA PRO A 252 -13.50 63.13 3.78
C PRO A 252 -13.10 61.70 3.36
N MET A 253 -11.92 61.57 2.72
CA MET A 253 -11.30 60.28 2.39
C MET A 253 -10.73 59.58 3.64
N THR A 254 -11.48 58.69 4.28
CA THR A 254 -10.98 57.89 5.43
C THR A 254 -11.20 56.37 5.32
N ASN A 255 -12.15 55.90 4.51
CA ASN A 255 -12.44 54.45 4.39
C ASN A 255 -11.59 53.71 3.35
N THR A 256 -10.94 54.40 2.40
CA THR A 256 -10.12 53.75 1.36
C THR A 256 -8.82 53.17 1.93
N LEU A 257 -8.14 53.91 2.82
CA LEU A 257 -6.85 53.48 3.38
C LEU A 257 -6.99 52.30 4.35
N THR A 258 -8.11 52.21 5.07
CA THR A 258 -8.42 51.10 5.99
C THR A 258 -8.88 49.86 5.25
N VAL A 259 -9.67 50.01 4.17
CA VAL A 259 -10.02 48.89 3.28
C VAL A 259 -8.78 48.33 2.59
N ALA A 260 -7.89 49.18 2.05
CA ALA A 260 -6.64 48.74 1.41
C ALA A 260 -5.75 47.91 2.37
N LYS A 261 -5.51 48.42 3.59
CA LYS A 261 -4.75 47.68 4.62
C LYS A 261 -5.38 46.33 4.97
N ASN A 262 -6.70 46.22 4.89
CA ASN A 262 -7.42 44.97 5.13
C ASN A 262 -7.33 44.03 3.93
N THR A 263 -7.44 44.49 2.69
CA THR A 263 -7.28 43.63 1.50
C THR A 263 -5.88 43.05 1.42
N ASP A 264 -4.85 43.86 1.67
CA ASP A 264 -3.46 43.40 1.69
C ASP A 264 -3.25 42.33 2.78
N SER A 265 -3.85 42.54 3.96
CA SER A 265 -3.84 41.57 5.07
C SER A 265 -4.67 40.30 4.81
N MET A 266 -5.59 40.31 3.84
CA MET A 266 -6.36 39.12 3.45
C MET A 266 -5.58 38.30 2.42
N ALA A 267 -5.10 38.95 1.36
CA ALA A 267 -4.31 38.30 0.30
C ALA A 267 -3.06 37.59 0.86
N VAL A 268 -2.32 38.22 1.79
CA VAL A 268 -1.16 37.61 2.45
C VAL A 268 -1.53 36.35 3.27
N LYS A 269 -2.74 36.29 3.85
CA LYS A 269 -3.21 35.08 4.57
C LYS A 269 -3.57 33.96 3.61
N GLU A 270 -4.12 34.30 2.44
CA GLU A 270 -4.51 33.36 1.40
C GLU A 270 -3.28 32.74 0.71
N GLU A 271 -2.26 33.55 0.40
CA GLU A 271 -0.95 33.07 -0.09
C GLU A 271 -0.31 32.10 0.92
N VAL A 272 -0.23 32.48 2.20
CA VAL A 272 0.29 31.63 3.28
C VAL A 272 -0.49 30.31 3.42
N PHE A 273 -1.80 30.32 3.20
CA PHE A 273 -2.66 29.13 3.27
C PHE A 273 -2.50 28.20 2.06
N VAL A 274 -2.39 28.74 0.83
CA VAL A 274 -2.04 27.95 -0.36
C VAL A 274 -0.66 27.33 -0.17
N ARG A 275 0.31 28.10 0.33
CA ARG A 275 1.68 27.64 0.59
C ARG A 275 1.75 26.59 1.70
N SER A 276 0.88 26.64 2.72
CA SER A 276 0.77 25.56 3.72
C SER A 276 0.16 24.28 3.14
N ALA A 277 -0.81 24.40 2.23
CA ALA A 277 -1.39 23.26 1.51
C ALA A 277 -0.37 22.58 0.58
N ILE A 278 0.41 23.37 -0.18
CA ILE A 278 1.53 22.87 -1.01
C ILE A 278 2.56 22.15 -0.13
N LYS A 279 2.98 22.77 0.98
CA LYS A 279 3.93 22.17 1.93
C LYS A 279 3.45 20.81 2.43
N TYR A 280 2.19 20.72 2.86
CA TYR A 280 1.57 19.46 3.30
C TYR A 280 1.64 18.38 2.21
N TRP A 281 1.25 18.71 0.97
CA TRP A 281 1.28 17.76 -0.15
C TRP A 281 2.72 17.28 -0.43
N VAL A 282 3.68 18.22 -0.54
CA VAL A 282 5.09 17.91 -0.82
C VAL A 282 5.72 17.05 0.29
N GLU A 283 5.44 17.33 1.56
CA GLU A 283 5.99 16.55 2.67
C GLU A 283 5.33 15.15 2.76
N ARG A 284 4.02 15.02 2.55
CA ARG A 284 3.34 13.72 2.49
C ARG A 284 3.81 12.88 1.29
N HIS A 285 4.02 13.49 0.12
CA HIS A 285 4.62 12.80 -1.03
C HIS A 285 6.06 12.34 -0.74
N LYS A 286 6.91 13.20 -0.15
CA LYS A 286 8.28 12.82 0.26
C LYS A 286 8.29 11.69 1.30
N GLN A 287 7.35 11.69 2.26
CA GLN A 287 7.18 10.62 3.24
C GLN A 287 6.81 9.29 2.56
N LEU A 288 5.96 9.33 1.53
CA LEU A 288 5.54 8.17 0.74
C LEU A 288 6.65 7.62 -0.17
N VAL A 289 7.41 8.47 -0.85
CA VAL A 289 8.61 8.08 -1.62
C VAL A 289 9.63 7.38 -0.69
N LYS A 290 9.85 7.94 0.51
CA LYS A 290 10.74 7.37 1.53
C LYS A 290 10.22 6.01 2.04
N PHE A 291 8.91 5.89 2.26
CA PHE A 291 8.25 4.66 2.68
C PHE A 291 8.44 3.54 1.65
N VAL A 292 8.13 3.75 0.36
CA VAL A 292 8.33 2.74 -0.71
C VAL A 292 9.81 2.34 -0.87
N SER A 293 10.73 3.29 -0.68
CA SER A 293 12.17 2.99 -0.64
C SER A 293 12.55 2.06 0.52
N TYR A 294 11.91 2.20 1.69
CA TYR A 294 12.09 1.27 2.81
C TYR A 294 11.40 -0.08 2.59
N ILE A 295 10.22 -0.15 1.93
CA ILE A 295 9.62 -1.44 1.53
C ILE A 295 10.62 -2.25 0.68
N SER A 296 11.20 -1.61 -0.33
CA SER A 296 12.18 -2.24 -1.23
C SER A 296 13.51 -2.60 -0.56
N LEU A 297 13.81 -1.99 0.59
CA LEU A 297 15.02 -2.29 1.37
C LEU A 297 14.80 -3.45 2.35
N ALA A 298 13.67 -3.43 3.08
CA ALA A 298 13.35 -4.45 4.09
C ALA A 298 12.90 -5.78 3.46
N PHE A 299 12.09 -5.74 2.40
CA PHE A 299 11.59 -6.96 1.72
C PHE A 299 12.39 -7.32 0.47
N GLY A 300 13.34 -6.50 0.04
CA GLY A 300 14.07 -6.71 -1.22
C GLY A 300 14.89 -8.00 -1.25
N GLY A 301 15.49 -8.39 -0.12
CA GLY A 301 16.23 -9.66 0.02
C GLY A 301 15.31 -10.87 -0.03
N GLU A 302 14.25 -10.86 0.77
CA GLU A 302 13.25 -11.95 0.82
C GLU A 302 12.54 -12.13 -0.53
N LEU A 303 12.18 -11.04 -1.23
CA LEU A 303 11.63 -11.11 -2.59
C LEU A 303 12.57 -11.80 -3.57
N LEU A 304 13.88 -11.55 -3.49
CA LEU A 304 14.85 -12.23 -4.34
C LEU A 304 14.92 -13.73 -4.03
N LEU A 305 14.96 -14.09 -2.74
CA LEU A 305 14.98 -15.50 -2.31
C LEU A 305 13.68 -16.23 -2.69
N HIS A 306 12.51 -15.59 -2.52
CA HIS A 306 11.23 -16.13 -2.94
C HIS A 306 11.20 -16.39 -4.46
N MET A 307 11.62 -15.43 -5.30
CA MET A 307 11.60 -15.61 -6.76
C MET A 307 12.61 -16.67 -7.22
N LEU A 308 13.79 -16.77 -6.59
CA LEU A 308 14.75 -17.84 -6.87
C LEU A 308 14.19 -19.22 -6.49
N ASN A 309 13.61 -19.35 -5.29
CA ASN A 309 12.99 -20.58 -4.82
C ASN A 309 11.82 -20.99 -5.73
N ALA A 310 10.92 -20.05 -6.06
CA ALA A 310 9.79 -20.30 -6.95
C ALA A 310 10.24 -20.69 -8.38
N THR A 311 11.37 -20.16 -8.87
CA THR A 311 11.95 -20.59 -10.16
C THR A 311 12.44 -22.04 -10.12
N VAL A 312 13.10 -22.46 -9.03
CA VAL A 312 13.51 -23.86 -8.83
C VAL A 312 12.31 -24.79 -8.70
N ILE A 313 11.29 -24.38 -7.93
CA ILE A 313 10.04 -25.14 -7.77
C ILE A 313 9.32 -25.29 -9.12
N LEU A 314 9.13 -24.21 -9.88
CA LEU A 314 8.43 -24.24 -11.17
C LEU A 314 9.16 -25.05 -12.25
N THR A 315 10.50 -25.06 -12.26
CA THR A 315 11.27 -25.91 -13.18
C THR A 315 11.17 -27.40 -12.82
N ILE A 316 11.20 -27.75 -11.53
CA ILE A 316 10.93 -29.13 -11.08
C ILE A 316 9.49 -29.53 -11.42
N LEU A 317 8.51 -28.66 -11.17
CA LEU A 317 7.10 -28.95 -11.46
C LEU A 317 6.82 -29.09 -12.95
N ALA A 318 7.49 -28.33 -13.83
CA ALA A 318 7.40 -28.52 -15.28
C ALA A 318 7.83 -29.94 -15.70
N TYR A 319 8.88 -30.49 -15.08
CA TYR A 319 9.31 -31.87 -15.31
C TYR A 319 8.42 -32.94 -14.66
N GLN A 320 7.68 -32.62 -13.59
CA GLN A 320 6.63 -33.52 -13.11
C GLN A 320 5.39 -33.48 -14.01
N ALA A 321 5.08 -32.33 -14.61
CA ALA A 321 3.94 -32.17 -15.51
C ALA A 321 4.09 -32.96 -16.82
N THR A 322 5.32 -33.23 -17.32
CA THR A 322 5.50 -34.09 -18.51
C THR A 322 5.23 -35.58 -18.26
N LYS A 323 5.05 -35.98 -16.99
CA LYS A 323 4.74 -37.37 -16.60
C LYS A 323 3.26 -37.63 -16.38
N VAL A 324 2.42 -36.62 -16.58
CA VAL A 324 0.97 -36.73 -16.45
C VAL A 324 0.41 -37.38 -17.73
N SER A 325 0.03 -38.66 -17.65
CA SER A 325 -0.67 -39.36 -18.74
C SER A 325 -2.20 -39.19 -18.65
N ASP A 326 -2.74 -39.19 -17.44
CA ASP A 326 -4.17 -39.31 -17.14
C ASP A 326 -4.61 -38.35 -16.02
N PHE A 327 -5.92 -38.20 -15.81
CA PHE A 327 -6.47 -37.42 -14.70
C PHE A 327 -6.46 -38.21 -13.39
N ASP A 328 -5.29 -38.33 -12.78
CA ASP A 328 -5.07 -39.06 -11.53
C ASP A 328 -4.70 -38.14 -10.33
N VAL A 329 -4.38 -38.76 -9.18
CA VAL A 329 -3.94 -38.06 -7.97
C VAL A 329 -2.62 -37.30 -8.20
N PHE A 330 -1.68 -37.87 -8.97
CA PHE A 330 -0.43 -37.20 -9.33
C PHE A 330 -0.69 -35.96 -10.19
N ALA A 331 -1.54 -36.04 -11.21
CA ALA A 331 -1.97 -34.91 -12.02
C ALA A 331 -2.61 -33.79 -11.17
N CYS A 332 -3.54 -34.12 -10.29
CA CYS A 332 -4.18 -33.15 -9.39
C CYS A 332 -3.17 -32.48 -8.43
N SER A 333 -2.25 -33.25 -7.86
CA SER A 333 -1.21 -32.71 -6.96
C SER A 333 -0.20 -31.81 -7.69
N THR A 334 0.27 -32.20 -8.87
CA THR A 334 1.19 -31.39 -9.70
C THR A 334 0.52 -30.10 -10.18
N ALA A 335 -0.73 -30.17 -10.65
CA ALA A 335 -1.50 -28.99 -11.03
C ALA A 335 -1.76 -28.05 -9.83
N GLY A 336 -2.09 -28.62 -8.65
CA GLY A 336 -2.28 -27.87 -7.41
C GLY A 336 -1.03 -27.08 -7.00
N TYR A 337 0.15 -27.71 -7.04
CA TYR A 337 1.42 -27.02 -6.78
C TYR A 337 1.73 -25.93 -7.81
N VAL A 338 1.55 -26.19 -9.11
CA VAL A 338 1.79 -25.18 -10.17
C VAL A 338 0.89 -23.96 -9.98
N LEU A 339 -0.39 -24.17 -9.71
CA LEU A 339 -1.35 -23.10 -9.46
C LEU A 339 -1.01 -22.31 -8.19
N TYR A 340 -0.63 -22.99 -7.11
CA TYR A 340 -0.24 -22.35 -5.85
C TYR A 340 1.03 -21.49 -6.01
N SER A 341 2.10 -22.02 -6.61
CA SER A 341 3.34 -21.27 -6.85
C SER A 341 3.13 -20.10 -7.81
N MET A 342 2.34 -20.26 -8.88
CA MET A 342 1.99 -19.14 -9.76
C MET A 342 1.14 -18.07 -9.04
N ALA A 343 0.23 -18.47 -8.15
CA ALA A 343 -0.60 -17.54 -7.38
C ALA A 343 0.24 -16.68 -6.42
N GLN A 344 1.27 -17.24 -5.76
CA GLN A 344 2.18 -16.46 -4.91
C GLN A 344 2.94 -15.39 -5.72
N ILE A 345 3.51 -15.75 -6.87
CA ILE A 345 4.20 -14.78 -7.75
C ILE A 345 3.23 -13.71 -8.26
N TYR A 346 2.04 -14.12 -8.72
CA TYR A 346 0.99 -13.23 -9.21
C TYR A 346 0.57 -12.21 -8.15
N LEU A 347 0.44 -12.62 -6.89
CA LEU A 347 0.01 -11.76 -5.79
C LEU A 347 0.98 -10.59 -5.51
N PHE A 348 2.29 -10.84 -5.57
CA PHE A 348 3.26 -9.75 -5.52
C PHE A 348 3.15 -8.86 -6.76
N CYS A 349 3.09 -9.48 -7.94
CA CYS A 349 3.10 -8.76 -9.21
C CYS A 349 1.88 -7.86 -9.40
N ILE A 350 0.69 -8.27 -8.97
CA ILE A 350 -0.54 -7.44 -9.11
C ILE A 350 -0.48 -6.19 -8.21
N HIS A 351 -0.03 -6.29 -6.96
CA HIS A 351 0.07 -5.14 -6.06
C HIS A 351 1.31 -4.27 -6.34
N GLY A 352 2.40 -4.87 -6.80
CA GLY A 352 3.55 -4.13 -7.33
C GLY A 352 3.16 -3.31 -8.58
N ASN A 353 2.39 -3.90 -9.49
CA ASN A 353 1.87 -3.19 -10.67
C ASN A 353 0.88 -2.08 -10.29
N GLU A 354 -0.02 -2.33 -9.34
CA GLU A 354 -0.96 -1.32 -8.82
C GLU A 354 -0.23 -0.08 -8.27
N LEU A 355 0.92 -0.26 -7.61
CA LEU A 355 1.75 0.85 -7.12
C LEU A 355 2.34 1.68 -8.28
N ILE A 356 2.83 1.00 -9.32
CA ILE A 356 3.40 1.63 -10.52
C ILE A 356 2.33 2.43 -11.26
N GLU A 357 1.15 1.84 -11.43
CA GLU A 357 -0.01 2.43 -12.09
C GLU A 357 -0.51 3.67 -11.34
N GLU A 358 -0.88 3.55 -10.05
CA GLU A 358 -1.35 4.69 -9.27
C GLU A 358 -0.29 5.79 -9.19
N SER A 359 1.00 5.44 -9.09
CA SER A 359 2.10 6.42 -9.08
C SER A 359 2.17 7.23 -10.37
N SER A 360 1.88 6.63 -11.53
CA SER A 360 1.86 7.35 -12.81
C SER A 360 0.68 8.33 -12.90
N THR A 361 -0.49 7.94 -12.36
CA THR A 361 -1.70 8.78 -12.40
C THR A 361 -1.62 10.04 -11.53
N VAL A 362 -0.65 10.14 -10.61
CA VAL A 362 -0.39 11.38 -9.85
C VAL A 362 0.08 12.51 -10.77
N MET A 363 0.90 12.19 -11.79
CA MET A 363 1.33 13.15 -12.81
C MET A 363 0.15 13.61 -13.68
N GLU A 364 -0.67 12.66 -14.13
CA GLU A 364 -1.88 12.94 -14.93
C GLU A 364 -2.88 13.81 -14.15
N ALA A 365 -3.10 13.51 -12.87
CA ALA A 365 -3.94 14.31 -11.99
C ALA A 365 -3.38 15.73 -11.78
N ALA A 366 -2.06 15.88 -11.62
CA ALA A 366 -1.44 17.20 -11.48
C ALA A 366 -1.60 18.05 -12.76
N TYR A 367 -1.40 17.44 -13.94
CA TYR A 367 -1.51 18.11 -15.23
C TYR A 367 -2.95 18.45 -15.64
N SER A 368 -3.93 17.61 -15.27
CA SER A 368 -5.37 17.78 -15.62
C SER A 368 -6.13 18.76 -14.73
N CYS A 369 -5.47 19.43 -13.79
CA CYS A 369 -6.07 20.48 -12.97
C CYS A 369 -5.92 21.89 -13.60
N GLN A 370 -6.62 22.88 -13.09
CA GLN A 370 -6.63 24.26 -13.59
C GLN A 370 -5.38 25.07 -13.18
N TRP A 371 -4.19 24.49 -13.33
CA TRP A 371 -2.91 25.09 -12.91
C TRP A 371 -2.52 26.35 -13.71
N TYR A 372 -3.07 26.51 -14.92
CA TYR A 372 -2.77 27.64 -15.81
C TYR A 372 -3.37 28.97 -15.33
N ASP A 373 -4.46 28.96 -14.54
CA ASP A 373 -5.06 30.15 -13.94
C ASP A 373 -4.45 30.49 -12.55
N GLY A 374 -3.78 29.53 -11.92
CA GLY A 374 -3.16 29.67 -10.60
C GLY A 374 -1.94 30.61 -10.53
N SER A 375 -1.44 30.82 -9.32
CA SER A 375 -0.24 31.63 -9.05
C SER A 375 1.05 31.04 -9.64
N GLU A 376 2.11 31.84 -9.72
CA GLU A 376 3.43 31.39 -10.20
C GLU A 376 4.07 30.32 -9.31
N GLU A 377 3.89 30.41 -7.98
CA GLU A 377 4.28 29.33 -7.04
C GLU A 377 3.59 28.01 -7.41
N VAL A 378 2.31 28.06 -7.78
CA VAL A 378 1.49 26.88 -8.09
C VAL A 378 1.81 26.29 -9.46
N LYS A 379 2.10 27.13 -10.45
CA LYS A 379 2.64 26.70 -11.76
C LYS A 379 3.99 25.99 -11.59
N THR A 380 4.87 26.55 -10.78
CA THR A 380 6.18 25.97 -10.43
C THR A 380 6.01 24.64 -9.67
N PHE A 381 5.08 24.58 -8.71
CA PHE A 381 4.76 23.35 -7.98
C PHE A 381 4.29 22.23 -8.90
N VAL A 382 3.34 22.48 -9.81
CA VAL A 382 2.84 21.46 -10.75
C VAL A 382 3.93 20.98 -11.71
N GLN A 383 4.80 21.88 -12.20
CA GLN A 383 5.97 21.48 -12.99
C GLN A 383 6.90 20.53 -12.22
N ILE A 384 7.21 20.84 -10.95
CA ILE A 384 8.03 19.97 -10.09
C ILE A 384 7.35 18.64 -9.83
N VAL A 385 6.03 18.63 -9.54
CA VAL A 385 5.27 17.38 -9.33
C VAL A 385 5.33 16.50 -10.58
N CYS A 386 5.07 17.04 -11.77
CA CYS A 386 5.16 16.28 -13.01
C CYS A 386 6.57 15.71 -13.24
N GLN A 387 7.63 16.50 -13.02
CA GLN A 387 9.03 16.04 -13.16
C GLN A 387 9.40 14.93 -12.16
N GLN A 388 8.87 14.96 -10.93
CA GLN A 388 9.15 13.90 -9.94
C GLN A 388 8.31 12.64 -10.21
N CYS A 389 7.02 12.80 -10.52
CA CYS A 389 6.10 11.68 -10.76
C CYS A 389 6.26 11.02 -12.14
N GLN A 390 7.03 11.61 -13.07
CA GLN A 390 7.50 10.93 -14.29
C GLN A 390 8.28 9.64 -13.99
N LYS A 391 8.89 9.52 -12.81
CA LYS A 391 9.50 8.27 -12.35
C LYS A 391 8.57 7.56 -11.36
N ASN A 392 7.81 6.59 -11.87
CA ASN A 392 6.91 5.77 -11.06
C ASN A 392 7.61 5.14 -9.85
N LEU A 393 6.89 5.06 -8.74
CA LEU A 393 7.30 4.29 -7.56
C LEU A 393 7.21 2.79 -7.87
N VAL A 394 8.31 2.08 -7.59
CA VAL A 394 8.45 0.63 -7.83
C VAL A 394 8.85 -0.06 -6.53
N VAL A 395 8.37 -1.30 -6.32
CA VAL A 395 9.01 -2.24 -5.39
C VAL A 395 10.05 -3.04 -6.16
N SER A 396 11.25 -3.23 -5.60
CA SER A 396 12.32 -3.98 -6.26
C SER A 396 12.88 -5.10 -5.39
N GLY A 397 12.99 -6.30 -5.98
CA GLY A 397 13.71 -7.43 -5.39
C GLY A 397 15.22 -7.21 -5.48
N ALA A 398 15.81 -6.70 -4.39
CA ALA A 398 17.24 -6.48 -4.21
C ALA A 398 17.98 -5.72 -5.36
N ARG A 399 17.24 -4.89 -6.13
CA ARG A 399 17.69 -4.20 -7.36
C ARG A 399 17.93 -5.09 -8.60
N PHE A 400 17.58 -6.37 -8.57
CA PHE A 400 17.64 -7.25 -9.75
C PHE A 400 16.42 -7.10 -10.67
N PHE A 401 15.23 -6.95 -10.09
CA PHE A 401 13.97 -6.81 -10.83
C PHE A 401 13.03 -5.82 -10.15
N THR A 402 12.07 -5.30 -10.92
CA THR A 402 10.88 -4.58 -10.43
C THR A 402 9.71 -5.55 -10.32
N VAL A 403 8.93 -5.46 -9.23
CA VAL A 403 7.71 -6.25 -9.07
C VAL A 403 6.59 -5.61 -9.89
N SER A 404 6.31 -6.16 -11.08
CA SER A 404 5.28 -5.70 -12.01
C SER A 404 4.56 -6.88 -12.68
N LEU A 405 3.46 -6.63 -13.41
CA LEU A 405 2.75 -7.69 -14.12
C LEU A 405 3.57 -8.25 -15.31
N ASP A 406 4.48 -7.46 -15.88
CA ASP A 406 5.42 -7.90 -16.93
C ASP A 406 6.39 -8.96 -16.41
N LEU A 407 6.81 -8.88 -15.14
CA LEU A 407 7.64 -9.90 -14.51
C LEU A 407 6.88 -11.23 -14.40
N PHE A 408 5.61 -11.19 -13.97
CA PHE A 408 4.75 -12.38 -13.94
C PHE A 408 4.55 -12.98 -15.34
N ALA A 409 4.26 -12.15 -16.35
CA ALA A 409 4.13 -12.60 -17.73
C ALA A 409 5.43 -13.23 -18.27
N SER A 410 6.59 -12.67 -17.90
CA SER A 410 7.91 -13.20 -18.25
C SER A 410 8.19 -14.56 -17.60
N VAL A 411 7.87 -14.73 -16.31
CA VAL A 411 8.02 -16.01 -15.58
C VAL A 411 7.07 -17.07 -16.14
N LEU A 412 5.80 -16.71 -16.40
CA LEU A 412 4.82 -17.61 -16.99
C LEU A 412 5.24 -18.07 -18.41
N GLY A 413 5.68 -17.13 -19.24
CA GLY A 413 6.20 -17.42 -20.59
C GLY A 413 7.44 -18.32 -20.56
N ALA A 414 8.38 -18.07 -19.65
CA ALA A 414 9.57 -18.91 -19.47
C ALA A 414 9.21 -20.33 -19.01
N MET A 415 8.29 -20.47 -18.05
CA MET A 415 7.81 -21.76 -17.53
C MET A 415 7.12 -22.59 -18.63
N VAL A 416 6.21 -21.98 -19.40
CA VAL A 416 5.54 -22.66 -20.53
C VAL A 416 6.53 -23.02 -21.64
N THR A 417 7.49 -22.14 -21.95
CA THR A 417 8.54 -22.43 -22.95
C THR A 417 9.40 -23.62 -22.52
N TYR A 418 9.84 -23.64 -21.26
CA TYR A 418 10.63 -24.74 -20.70
C TYR A 418 9.85 -26.06 -20.69
N PHE A 419 8.58 -26.03 -20.28
CA PHE A 419 7.69 -27.20 -20.32
C PHE A 419 7.51 -27.76 -21.74
N MET A 420 7.29 -26.90 -22.74
CA MET A 420 7.17 -27.33 -24.15
C MET A 420 8.47 -27.92 -24.71
N VAL A 421 9.63 -27.41 -24.28
CA VAL A 421 10.93 -28.03 -24.61
C VAL A 421 11.09 -29.38 -23.93
N LEU A 422 10.68 -29.55 -22.66
CA LEU A 422 10.72 -30.85 -21.99
C LEU A 422 9.80 -31.89 -22.66
N ILE A 423 8.62 -31.49 -23.15
CA ILE A 423 7.75 -32.38 -23.95
C ILE A 423 8.44 -32.85 -25.23
N GLN A 424 9.27 -32.02 -25.87
CA GLN A 424 10.00 -32.39 -27.09
C GLN A 424 11.24 -33.27 -26.83
N LEU A 425 11.64 -33.45 -25.57
CA LEU A 425 12.83 -34.19 -25.15
C LEU A 425 12.49 -35.52 -24.43
N ASN A 426 11.21 -35.87 -24.32
CA ASN A 426 10.69 -36.99 -23.53
C ASN A 426 9.75 -37.89 -24.36
#